data_AF-A0A948YUW1-F1
#
_entry.id   AF-A0A948YUW1-F1
#
_cell.length_a   1.000
_cell.length_b   1.000
_cell.length_c   1.000
_cell.angle_alpha   90.00
_cell.angle_beta   90.00
_cell.angle_gamma   90.00
#
_symmetry.space_group_name_H-M   'P 1'
#
loop_
_entity.id
_entity.type
_entity.pdbx_description
1 polymer ?
#
loop_
_entity_poly.entity_id
_entity_poly.type
_entity_poly.pdbx_seq_one_letter_code
_entity_poly.pdbx_strand_id
1 'polypeptide(L)'
;MVKQILSILVIVLIGIVAGALIYFFYPENWETTTVTLFWGNKIEDPEGLFCERVYPLERKIKGAIDNGVLLAVEELLKGPDEEEMEKGFFTAINPGVKVQNLIIENKNAVVDFDETLGDGVGGSCMVGAIRAQITETLKYFPEIDNVIISIDNRIEDILQP
;
A
#
# COMPACT_ATOMS: atom_id res chain seq x y z
N MET A 1 -59.54 -19.43 9.83
CA MET A 1 -58.26 -19.99 10.32
C MET A 1 -57.32 -20.40 9.17
N VAL A 2 -57.72 -21.33 8.27
CA VAL A 2 -56.86 -21.82 7.16
C VAL A 2 -56.38 -20.74 6.17
N LYS A 3 -57.28 -19.84 5.73
CA LYS A 3 -56.92 -18.73 4.80
C LYS A 3 -55.86 -17.78 5.39
N GLN A 4 -55.92 -17.55 6.70
CA GLN A 4 -54.99 -16.65 7.40
C GLN A 4 -53.59 -17.27 7.50
N ILE A 5 -53.51 -18.58 7.75
CA ILE A 5 -52.25 -19.34 7.75
C ILE A 5 -51.63 -19.35 6.34
N LEU A 6 -52.45 -19.56 5.31
CA LEU A 6 -51.98 -19.56 3.91
C LEU A 6 -51.44 -18.18 3.49
N SER A 7 -52.11 -17.09 3.87
CA SER A 7 -51.62 -15.73 3.61
C SER A 7 -50.29 -15.44 4.32
N ILE A 8 -50.10 -15.90 5.55
CA ILE A 8 -48.84 -15.73 6.29
C ILE A 8 -47.71 -16.47 5.58
N LEU A 9 -47.93 -17.71 5.14
CA LEU A 9 -46.91 -18.51 4.45
C LEU A 9 -46.47 -17.87 3.12
N VAL A 10 -47.40 -17.29 2.36
CA VAL A 10 -47.08 -16.60 1.10
C VAL A 10 -46.24 -15.34 1.34
N ILE A 11 -46.57 -14.55 2.36
CA ILE A 11 -45.81 -13.33 2.69
C ILE A 11 -44.38 -13.68 3.14
N VAL A 12 -44.23 -14.73 3.95
CA VAL A 12 -42.91 -15.21 4.39
C VAL A 12 -42.10 -15.71 3.19
N LEU A 13 -42.73 -16.48 2.29
CA LEU A 13 -42.05 -16.97 1.09
C LEU A 13 -41.60 -15.82 0.18
N ILE A 14 -42.44 -14.81 -0.03
CA ILE A 14 -42.10 -13.61 -0.80
C ILE A 14 -40.94 -12.85 -0.13
N GLY A 15 -40.94 -12.72 1.19
CA GLY A 15 -39.86 -12.08 1.94
C GLY A 15 -38.53 -12.83 1.80
N ILE A 16 -38.55 -14.17 1.87
CA ILE A 16 -37.36 -15.01 1.68
C ILE A 16 -36.85 -14.90 0.24
N VAL A 17 -37.74 -15.00 -0.75
CA VAL A 17 -37.36 -14.89 -2.16
C VAL A 17 -36.83 -13.50 -2.48
N ALA A 18 -37.48 -12.44 -1.99
CA ALA A 18 -36.99 -11.08 -2.16
C ALA A 18 -35.63 -10.86 -1.48
N GLY A 19 -35.44 -11.37 -0.26
CA GLY A 19 -34.16 -11.30 0.44
C GLY A 19 -33.04 -12.08 -0.27
N ALA A 20 -33.34 -13.28 -0.76
CA ALA A 20 -32.41 -14.08 -1.55
C ALA A 20 -32.09 -13.39 -2.88
N LEU A 21 -33.09 -12.84 -3.58
CA LEU A 21 -32.88 -12.08 -4.80
C LEU A 21 -32.01 -10.84 -4.54
N ILE A 22 -32.25 -10.09 -3.45
CA ILE A 22 -31.38 -8.95 -3.08
C ILE A 22 -29.95 -9.42 -2.81
N TYR A 23 -29.75 -10.50 -2.06
CA TYR A 23 -28.42 -11.04 -1.77
C TYR A 23 -27.68 -11.56 -3.02
N PHE A 24 -28.37 -12.25 -3.93
CA PHE A 24 -27.78 -12.81 -5.14
C PHE A 24 -27.63 -11.78 -6.28
N PHE A 25 -28.45 -10.71 -6.32
CA PHE A 25 -28.45 -9.70 -7.39
C PHE A 25 -27.84 -8.35 -7.01
N TYR A 26 -27.53 -8.08 -5.73
CA TYR A 26 -26.64 -6.96 -5.38
C TYR A 26 -25.20 -7.47 -5.38
N PRO A 27 -24.40 -7.19 -6.43
CA PRO A 27 -22.99 -7.47 -6.37
C PRO A 27 -22.39 -6.66 -5.21
N GLU A 28 -21.64 -7.34 -4.35
CA GLU A 28 -20.76 -6.69 -3.38
C GLU A 28 -19.77 -5.83 -4.18
N ASN A 29 -20.03 -4.52 -4.23
CA ASN A 29 -19.16 -3.55 -4.88
C ASN A 29 -17.91 -3.42 -4.00
N TRP A 30 -16.91 -4.27 -4.25
CA TRP A 30 -15.57 -4.03 -3.75
C TRP A 30 -15.03 -2.84 -4.52
N GLU A 31 -15.14 -1.64 -3.93
CA GLU A 31 -14.46 -0.49 -4.49
C GLU A 31 -12.97 -0.83 -4.64
N THR A 32 -12.46 -0.56 -5.84
CA THR A 32 -11.05 -0.72 -6.15
C THR A 32 -10.40 0.62 -6.12
N THR A 33 -9.23 0.67 -5.49
CA THR A 33 -8.36 1.83 -5.62
C THR A 33 -7.04 1.39 -6.22
N THR A 34 -6.49 2.26 -7.05
CA THR A 34 -5.14 2.13 -7.56
C THR A 34 -4.22 3.00 -6.73
N VAL A 35 -3.10 2.43 -6.28
CA VAL A 35 -1.98 3.19 -5.70
C VAL A 35 -0.76 3.04 -6.60
N THR A 36 0.07 4.07 -6.68
CA THR A 36 1.33 4.02 -7.42
C THR A 36 2.48 3.88 -6.44
N LEU A 37 3.26 2.82 -6.61
CA LEU A 37 4.35 2.42 -5.74
C LEU A 37 5.66 2.42 -6.54
N PHE A 38 6.78 2.72 -5.89
CA PHE A 38 8.07 2.87 -6.56
C PHE A 38 9.09 1.89 -6.01
N TRP A 39 9.60 1.01 -6.88
CA TRP A 39 10.59 -0.02 -6.57
C TRP A 39 11.76 -0.01 -7.56
N GLY A 40 12.85 -0.71 -7.24
CA GLY A 40 13.89 -1.01 -8.21
C GLY A 40 13.35 -1.93 -9.31
N ASN A 41 13.95 -1.91 -10.50
CA ASN A 41 13.57 -2.81 -11.59
C ASN A 41 14.79 -3.33 -12.37
N LYS A 42 14.97 -4.66 -12.38
CA LYS A 42 16.12 -5.35 -13.01
C LYS A 42 16.02 -5.49 -14.54
N ILE A 43 14.87 -5.20 -15.13
CA ILE A 43 14.68 -5.17 -16.58
C ILE A 43 15.05 -3.77 -17.10
N GLU A 44 14.65 -2.73 -16.37
CA GLU A 44 14.92 -1.34 -16.72
C GLU A 44 16.34 -0.87 -16.36
N ASP A 45 16.94 -1.44 -15.30
CA ASP A 45 18.35 -1.25 -14.93
C ASP A 45 19.06 -2.61 -14.73
N PRO A 46 19.36 -3.33 -15.82
CA PRO A 46 19.92 -4.69 -15.75
C PRO A 46 21.33 -4.76 -15.17
N GLU A 47 22.08 -3.65 -15.22
CA GLU A 47 23.43 -3.55 -14.66
C GLU A 47 23.42 -3.06 -13.20
N GLY A 48 22.27 -2.60 -12.69
CA GLY A 48 22.11 -2.13 -11.30
C GLY A 48 23.00 -0.93 -10.96
N LEU A 49 23.30 -0.08 -11.94
CA LEU A 49 24.23 1.03 -11.78
C LEU A 49 23.59 2.25 -11.11
N PHE A 50 22.26 2.34 -11.10
CA PHE A 50 21.52 3.50 -10.62
C PHE A 50 20.68 3.16 -9.40
N CYS A 51 21.34 2.99 -8.25
CA CYS A 51 20.68 2.55 -7.01
C CYS A 51 19.51 3.43 -6.56
N GLU A 52 19.55 4.74 -6.83
CA GLU A 52 18.49 5.69 -6.48
C GLU A 52 17.39 5.79 -7.56
N ARG A 53 17.53 5.09 -8.68
CA ARG A 53 16.51 5.06 -9.72
C ARG A 53 15.46 4.01 -9.39
N VAL A 54 14.23 4.48 -9.23
CA VAL A 54 13.05 3.65 -8.97
C VAL A 54 12.02 3.85 -10.06
N TYR A 55 11.14 2.87 -10.22
CA TYR A 55 10.19 2.79 -11.32
C TYR A 55 8.77 2.64 -10.75
N PRO A 56 7.79 3.36 -11.32
CA PRO A 56 6.41 3.31 -10.84
C PRO A 56 5.73 2.00 -11.22
N LEU A 57 4.87 1.52 -10.33
CA LEU A 57 3.98 0.40 -10.54
C LEU A 57 2.60 0.74 -9.98
N GLU A 58 1.57 0.61 -10.80
CA GLU A 58 0.19 0.76 -10.37
C GLU A 58 -0.33 -0.56 -9.78
N ARG A 59 -0.59 -0.58 -8.47
CA ARG A 59 -1.17 -1.71 -7.76
C ARG A 59 -2.65 -1.46 -7.49
N LYS A 60 -3.49 -2.45 -7.80
CA LYS A 60 -4.93 -2.43 -7.50
C LYS A 60 -5.21 -3.09 -6.16
N ILE A 61 -5.87 -2.34 -5.28
CA ILE A 61 -6.22 -2.76 -3.93
C ILE A 61 -7.73 -2.83 -3.82
N LYS A 62 -8.24 -3.89 -3.20
CA LYS A 62 -9.66 -4.06 -2.93
C LYS A 62 -9.98 -3.53 -1.54
N GLY A 63 -11.02 -2.70 -1.44
CA GLY A 63 -11.56 -2.25 -0.15
C GLY A 63 -11.64 -0.73 -0.01
N ALA A 64 -12.33 -0.29 1.05
CA ALA A 64 -12.43 1.11 1.41
C ALA A 64 -11.07 1.66 1.87
N ILE A 65 -10.81 2.92 1.56
CA ILE A 65 -9.58 3.62 1.95
C ILE A 65 -9.91 4.77 2.87
N ASP A 66 -9.36 4.71 4.07
CA ASP A 66 -9.43 5.80 5.04
C ASP A 66 -8.28 6.79 4.85
N ASN A 67 -7.08 6.31 4.51
CA ASN A 67 -5.89 7.13 4.28
C ASN A 67 -5.02 6.57 3.14
N GLY A 68 -5.06 7.23 1.97
CA GLY A 68 -4.35 6.78 0.77
C GLY A 68 -2.83 6.87 0.87
N VAL A 69 -2.29 7.84 1.61
CA VAL A 69 -0.84 8.00 1.78
C VAL A 69 -0.28 6.89 2.67
N LEU A 70 -0.92 6.66 3.82
CA LEU A 70 -0.53 5.57 4.71
C LEU A 70 -0.61 4.22 3.99
N LEU A 71 -1.70 3.99 3.26
CA LEU A 71 -1.88 2.78 2.46
C LEU A 71 -0.73 2.59 1.45
N ALA A 72 -0.33 3.64 0.73
CA ALA A 72 0.76 3.53 -0.24
C ALA A 72 2.09 3.13 0.43
N VAL A 73 2.40 3.70 1.59
CA VAL A 73 3.61 3.30 2.35
C VAL A 73 3.49 1.86 2.83
N GLU A 74 2.37 1.47 3.43
CA GLU A 74 2.17 0.09 3.90
C GLU A 74 2.27 -0.94 2.76
N GLU A 75 1.76 -0.60 1.58
CA GLU A 75 1.83 -1.45 0.39
C GLU A 75 3.24 -1.50 -0.22
N LEU A 76 3.98 -0.39 -0.17
CA LEU A 76 5.39 -0.34 -0.53
C LEU A 76 6.21 -1.30 0.34
N LEU A 77 5.97 -1.31 1.66
CA LEU A 77 6.68 -2.13 2.63
C LEU A 77 6.41 -3.63 2.49
N LYS A 78 5.26 -4.02 1.90
CA LYS A 78 5.00 -5.43 1.54
C LYS A 78 5.95 -5.94 0.45
N GLY A 79 6.54 -5.02 -0.32
CA GLY A 79 7.35 -5.34 -1.51
C GLY A 79 6.49 -5.78 -2.70
N PRO A 80 7.13 -6.04 -3.86
CA PRO A 80 6.46 -6.57 -5.03
C PRO A 80 5.91 -7.99 -4.81
N ASP A 81 4.74 -8.30 -5.37
CA ASP A 81 4.20 -9.66 -5.41
C ASP A 81 4.88 -10.52 -6.49
N GLU A 82 4.46 -11.79 -6.62
CA GLU A 82 5.06 -12.73 -7.58
C GLU A 82 4.96 -12.23 -9.03
N GLU A 83 3.82 -11.72 -9.45
CA GLU A 83 3.62 -11.24 -10.83
C GLU A 83 4.40 -9.94 -11.10
N GLU A 84 4.55 -9.10 -10.08
CA GLU A 84 5.33 -7.86 -10.16
C GLU A 84 6.84 -8.15 -10.18
N MET A 85 7.31 -9.15 -9.44
CA MET A 85 8.69 -9.64 -9.50
C MET A 85 9.05 -10.23 -10.86
N GLU A 86 8.11 -10.93 -11.51
CA GLU A 86 8.25 -11.40 -12.89
C GLU A 86 8.42 -10.26 -13.90
N LYS A 87 7.79 -9.10 -13.63
CA LYS A 87 7.96 -7.85 -14.40
C LYS A 87 9.24 -7.08 -14.06
N GLY A 88 10.12 -7.66 -13.24
CA GLY A 88 11.43 -7.11 -12.95
C GLY A 88 11.53 -6.31 -11.66
N PHE A 89 10.42 -6.05 -10.97
CA PHE A 89 10.42 -5.23 -9.76
C PHE A 89 11.08 -5.95 -8.58
N PHE A 90 11.80 -5.20 -7.75
CA PHE A 90 12.38 -5.70 -6.51
C PHE A 90 12.47 -4.57 -5.47
N THR A 91 12.48 -4.95 -4.19
CA THR A 91 12.63 -4.00 -3.09
C THR A 91 14.00 -4.09 -2.44
N ALA A 92 14.55 -2.94 -2.04
CA ALA A 92 15.71 -2.87 -1.13
C ALA A 92 15.31 -2.69 0.35
N ILE A 93 14.01 -2.56 0.63
CA ILE A 93 13.49 -2.36 1.99
C ILE A 93 13.40 -3.73 2.69
N ASN A 94 13.82 -3.78 3.94
CA ASN A 94 13.76 -5.00 4.76
C ASN A 94 12.31 -5.51 4.90
N PRO A 95 12.09 -6.83 4.88
CA PRO A 95 10.78 -7.39 5.17
C PRO A 95 10.40 -7.15 6.63
N GLY A 96 9.13 -6.83 6.87
CA GLY A 96 8.57 -6.70 8.23
C GLY A 96 8.75 -5.32 8.87
N VAL A 97 9.32 -4.34 8.17
CA VAL A 97 9.32 -2.93 8.57
C VAL A 97 7.90 -2.44 8.84
N LYS A 98 7.73 -1.61 9.87
CA LYS A 98 6.43 -1.04 10.24
C LYS A 98 6.48 0.47 10.25
N VAL A 99 5.39 1.09 9.80
CA VAL A 99 5.14 2.51 10.04
C VAL A 99 4.70 2.68 11.49
N GLN A 100 5.46 3.45 12.27
CA GLN A 100 5.10 3.82 13.64
C GLN A 100 4.24 5.09 13.65
N ASN A 101 4.54 6.03 12.76
CA ASN A 101 3.82 7.29 12.64
C ASN A 101 3.95 7.89 11.23
N LEU A 102 2.93 8.62 10.79
CA LEU A 102 2.96 9.38 9.55
C LEU A 102 2.20 10.69 9.75
N ILE A 103 2.91 11.82 9.64
CA ILE A 103 2.35 13.16 9.78
C ILE A 103 2.63 13.95 8.49
N ILE A 104 1.60 14.63 7.98
CA ILE A 104 1.72 15.49 6.80
C ILE A 104 1.33 16.91 7.19
N GLU A 105 2.28 17.83 7.17
CA GLU A 105 2.06 19.24 7.51
C GLU A 105 2.85 20.15 6.58
N ASN A 106 2.19 21.19 6.05
CA ASN A 106 2.81 22.17 5.14
C ASN A 106 3.54 21.51 3.97
N LYS A 107 2.95 20.45 3.42
CA LYS A 107 3.52 19.59 2.37
C LYS A 107 4.81 18.82 2.70
N ASN A 108 5.14 18.70 3.99
CA ASN A 108 6.21 17.84 4.45
C ASN A 108 5.58 16.59 5.07
N ALA A 109 5.94 15.42 4.57
CA ALA A 109 5.60 14.14 5.17
C ALA A 109 6.75 13.70 6.08
N VAL A 110 6.47 13.53 7.37
CA VAL A 110 7.37 12.88 8.32
C VAL A 110 6.85 11.45 8.51
N VAL A 111 7.63 10.47 8.06
CA VAL A 111 7.31 9.05 8.19
C VAL A 111 8.32 8.40 9.14
N ASP A 112 7.81 7.87 10.25
CA ASP A 112 8.60 7.18 11.26
C ASP A 112 8.42 5.67 11.12
N PHE A 113 9.53 4.96 11.02
CA PHE A 113 9.58 3.51 10.92
C PHE A 113 10.22 2.89 12.16
N ASP A 114 10.01 1.59 12.36
CA ASP A 114 10.72 0.83 13.39
C ASP A 114 12.18 0.54 13.02
N GLU A 115 12.98 0.12 14.01
CA GLU A 115 14.40 -0.20 13.86
C GLU A 115 14.72 -1.16 12.70
N THR A 116 13.77 -2.04 12.38
CA THR A 116 13.83 -3.01 11.27
C THR A 116 14.23 -2.36 9.94
N LEU A 117 13.89 -1.08 9.70
CA LEU A 117 14.25 -0.39 8.46
C LEU A 117 15.77 -0.20 8.30
N GLY A 118 16.49 -0.03 9.41
CA GLY A 118 17.94 0.19 9.43
C GLY A 118 18.77 -1.09 9.62
N ASP A 119 18.13 -2.20 9.97
CA ASP A 119 18.82 -3.44 10.32
C ASP A 119 19.61 -4.02 9.15
N GLY A 120 20.91 -4.21 9.36
CA GLY A 120 21.81 -4.73 8.32
C GLY A 120 21.95 -3.81 7.10
N VAL A 121 21.47 -2.56 7.19
CA VAL A 121 21.61 -1.57 6.11
C VAL A 121 22.97 -0.90 6.17
N GLY A 122 23.67 -0.89 5.03
CA GLY A 122 24.94 -0.20 4.87
C GLY A 122 25.30 -0.05 3.40
N GLY A 123 26.25 0.84 3.12
CA GLY A 123 26.67 1.18 1.77
C GLY A 123 25.71 2.17 1.10
N SER A 124 26.29 3.13 0.38
CA SER A 124 25.56 4.23 -0.27
C SER A 124 24.46 3.75 -1.21
N CYS A 125 24.67 2.64 -1.91
CA CYS A 125 23.70 2.10 -2.87
C CYS A 125 22.41 1.63 -2.18
N MET A 126 22.51 0.82 -1.12
CA MET A 126 21.34 0.28 -0.44
C MET A 126 20.57 1.36 0.31
N VAL A 127 21.30 2.25 0.98
CA VAL A 127 20.75 3.46 1.60
C VAL A 127 19.99 4.31 0.58
N GLY A 128 20.63 4.62 -0.56
CA GLY A 128 20.01 5.42 -1.62
C GLY A 128 18.75 4.76 -2.17
N ALA A 129 18.79 3.45 -2.43
CA ALA A 129 17.64 2.70 -2.93
C ALA A 129 16.46 2.71 -1.95
N ILE A 130 16.69 2.47 -0.65
CA ILE A 130 15.63 2.51 0.38
C ILE A 130 14.99 3.90 0.42
N ARG A 131 15.82 4.96 0.49
CA ARG A 131 15.33 6.34 0.55
C ARG A 131 14.55 6.71 -0.70
N ALA A 132 15.01 6.33 -1.89
CA ALA A 132 14.35 6.61 -3.16
C ALA A 132 12.96 5.98 -3.24
N GLN A 133 12.82 4.69 -2.88
CA GLN A 133 11.54 3.98 -2.92
C GLN A 133 10.48 4.66 -2.03
N ILE A 134 10.85 4.98 -0.79
CA ILE A 134 9.97 5.66 0.17
C ILE A 134 9.64 7.08 -0.33
N THR A 135 10.65 7.82 -0.75
CA THR A 135 10.52 9.23 -1.13
C THR A 135 9.65 9.41 -2.37
N GLU A 136 9.90 8.63 -3.44
CA GLU A 136 9.15 8.77 -4.69
C GLU A 136 7.71 8.28 -4.55
N THR A 137 7.48 7.26 -3.72
CA THR A 137 6.11 6.79 -3.41
C THR A 137 5.31 7.87 -2.67
N LEU A 138 5.92 8.53 -1.67
CA LEU A 138 5.25 9.61 -0.94
C LEU A 138 5.07 10.88 -1.80
N LYS A 139 6.06 11.24 -2.62
CA LYS A 139 5.99 12.42 -3.50
C LYS A 139 5.05 12.25 -4.70
N TYR A 140 4.56 11.03 -4.96
CA TYR A 140 3.50 10.83 -5.93
C TYR A 140 2.21 11.56 -5.55
N PHE A 141 2.00 11.79 -4.25
CA PHE A 141 0.86 12.54 -3.74
C PHE A 141 1.10 14.05 -3.88
N PRO A 142 0.20 14.81 -4.54
CA PRO A 142 0.40 16.23 -4.84
C PRO A 142 0.44 17.13 -3.60
N GLU A 143 -0.02 16.64 -2.46
CA GLU A 143 0.06 17.30 -1.15
C GLU A 143 1.41 17.12 -0.45
N ILE A 144 2.36 16.34 -1.00
CA ILE A 144 3.69 16.07 -0.41
C ILE A 144 4.79 16.54 -1.36
N ASP A 145 5.52 17.60 -0.96
CA ASP A 145 6.68 18.10 -1.70
C ASP A 145 8.01 17.58 -1.09
N ASN A 146 8.04 17.35 0.24
CA ASN A 146 9.22 16.89 0.96
C ASN A 146 8.92 15.68 1.85
N VAL A 147 9.90 14.80 2.01
CA VAL A 147 9.81 13.58 2.81
C VAL A 147 10.96 13.57 3.81
N ILE A 148 10.63 13.36 5.08
CA ILE A 148 11.56 13.15 6.18
C ILE A 148 11.33 11.73 6.68
N ILE A 149 12.37 10.91 6.60
CA ILE A 149 12.37 9.53 7.07
C ILE A 149 13.00 9.53 8.47
N SER A 150 12.33 8.90 9.44
CA SER A 150 12.90 8.64 10.76
C SER A 150 12.80 7.16 11.13
N ILE A 151 13.69 6.74 12.05
CA ILE A 151 13.65 5.43 12.68
C ILE A 151 13.65 5.65 14.19
N ASP A 152 12.60 5.19 14.87
CA ASP A 152 12.37 5.44 16.30
C ASP A 152 12.55 6.92 16.69
N ASN A 153 11.97 7.82 15.89
CA ASN A 153 12.07 9.28 16.00
C ASN A 153 13.47 9.88 15.76
N ARG A 154 14.45 9.09 15.31
CA ARG A 154 15.78 9.59 14.92
C ARG A 154 15.85 9.89 13.43
N ILE A 155 16.54 10.96 13.04
CA ILE A 155 16.62 11.45 11.65
C ILE A 155 18.07 11.48 11.13
N GLU A 156 19.02 11.94 11.95
CA GLU A 156 20.38 12.25 11.48
C GLU A 156 21.29 11.02 11.35
N ASP A 157 21.16 10.06 12.27
CA ASP A 157 22.02 8.87 12.38
C ASP A 157 21.41 7.61 11.76
N ILE A 158 20.37 7.77 10.93
CA ILE A 158 19.63 6.68 10.28
C ILE A 158 20.03 6.56 8.81
N LEU A 159 20.08 5.32 8.30
CA LEU A 159 20.37 5.04 6.89
C LEU A 159 21.59 5.84 6.37
N GLN A 160 22.74 5.69 7.03
CA GLN A 160 24.00 6.32 6.62
C GLN A 160 24.82 5.36 5.73
N PRO A 161 25.52 5.85 4.70
CA PRO A 161 26.42 5.04 3.86
C PRO A 161 27.53 4.32 4.61
#